data_AF-A0A7S1RXN7-F1
#
_entry.id   AF-A0A7S1RXN7-F1
#
_cell.length_a   1.000
_cell.length_b   1.000
_cell.length_c   1.000
_cell.angle_alpha   90.00
_cell.angle_beta   90.00
_cell.angle_gamma   90.00
#
_symmetry.space_group_name_H-M   'P 1'
#
loop_
_entity.id
_entity.type
_entity.pdbx_description
1 polymer ?
#
loop_
_entity_poly.entity_id
_entity_poly.type
_entity_poly.pdbx_seq_one_letter_code
_entity_poly.pdbx_strand_id
1 'polypeptide(L)'
;GEDVEETAEALEAFCQERRVPMGTPVWFCVFSIYQPGSDPGDPGPSINDQVILVPSPFQQVIRSDEVRAGEGMVVLHTTTAEVYDRLWCVHEIDEALAQHVGVRAACSGRYSLVQAIIRFVAEHDVYEPGVVDPDFTVFTVHAECGSEDDTRRIRHEVESKDGGYGRLDRVITAFRREML
;
A
#
# COMPACT_ATOMS: atom_id res chain seq x y z
N GLY A 1 -0.38 0.08 -14.24
CA GLY A 1 -0.52 -1.30 -13.76
C GLY A 1 0.85 -1.73 -13.28
N GLU A 2 0.89 -2.52 -12.23
CA GLU A 2 2.11 -2.99 -11.57
C GLU A 2 2.98 -3.78 -12.54
N ASP A 3 4.30 -3.62 -12.44
CA ASP A 3 5.26 -4.40 -13.21
C ASP A 3 5.51 -5.75 -12.50
N VAL A 4 5.16 -6.84 -13.17
CA VAL A 4 5.24 -8.20 -12.61
C VAL A 4 6.69 -8.62 -12.37
N GLU A 5 7.62 -8.20 -13.22
CA GLU A 5 9.04 -8.53 -13.07
C GLU A 5 9.63 -7.78 -11.88
N GLU A 6 9.34 -6.48 -11.75
CA GLU A 6 9.75 -5.69 -10.59
C GLU A 6 9.11 -6.20 -9.28
N THR A 7 7.86 -6.67 -9.36
CA THR A 7 7.15 -7.27 -8.21
C THR A 7 7.86 -8.55 -7.74
N ALA A 8 8.22 -9.43 -8.68
CA ALA A 8 8.97 -10.65 -8.37
C ALA A 8 10.35 -10.32 -7.80
N GLU A 9 11.07 -9.38 -8.41
CA GLU A 9 12.37 -8.91 -7.94
C GLU A 9 12.30 -8.37 -6.50
N ALA A 10 11.34 -7.48 -6.21
CA ALA A 10 11.15 -6.90 -4.89
C ALA A 10 10.86 -7.97 -3.82
N LEU A 11 9.98 -8.92 -4.15
CA LEU A 11 9.62 -10.00 -3.24
C LEU A 11 10.78 -10.98 -3.01
N GLU A 12 11.53 -11.33 -4.05
CA GLU A 12 12.71 -12.19 -3.95
C GLU A 12 13.79 -11.53 -3.10
N ALA A 13 14.08 -10.24 -3.33
CA ALA A 13 15.04 -9.48 -2.54
C ALA A 13 14.64 -9.43 -1.06
N PHE A 14 13.35 -9.14 -0.77
CA PHE A 14 12.82 -9.17 0.59
C PHE A 14 12.99 -10.55 1.23
N CYS A 15 12.57 -11.62 0.54
CA CYS A 15 12.69 -12.98 1.07
C CYS A 15 14.14 -13.35 1.36
N GLN A 16 15.09 -12.95 0.50
CA GLN A 16 16.52 -13.20 0.70
C GLN A 16 17.07 -12.43 1.90
N GLU A 17 16.77 -11.14 2.02
CA GLU A 17 17.22 -10.28 3.13
C GLU A 17 16.70 -10.80 4.48
N ARG A 18 15.41 -11.13 4.51
CA ARG A 18 14.70 -11.58 5.71
C ARG A 18 14.87 -13.07 5.99
N ARG A 19 15.49 -13.81 5.05
CA ARG A 19 15.66 -15.27 5.09
C ARG A 19 14.32 -16.01 5.21
N VAL A 20 13.31 -15.52 4.51
CA VAL A 20 11.99 -16.17 4.42
C VAL A 20 12.17 -17.49 3.66
N PRO A 21 11.72 -18.63 4.21
CA PRO A 21 11.81 -19.91 3.53
C PRO A 21 11.05 -19.91 2.19
N MET A 22 11.61 -20.51 1.14
CA MET A 22 10.98 -20.63 -0.19
C MET A 22 9.60 -21.31 -0.20
N GLY A 23 9.28 -22.11 0.82
CA GLY A 23 7.97 -22.76 0.97
C GLY A 23 6.95 -21.92 1.75
N THR A 24 7.28 -20.70 2.14
CA THR A 24 6.39 -19.84 2.92
C THR A 24 5.20 -19.43 2.06
N PRO A 25 3.95 -19.73 2.47
CA PRO A 25 2.78 -19.26 1.75
C PRO A 25 2.72 -17.73 1.78
N VAL A 26 2.55 -17.11 0.61
CA VAL A 26 2.34 -15.67 0.47
C VAL A 26 0.92 -15.47 -0.02
N TRP A 27 0.23 -14.49 0.57
CA TRP A 27 -1.08 -14.07 0.14
C TRP A 27 -1.00 -12.64 -0.40
N PHE A 28 -1.53 -12.41 -1.60
CA PHE A 28 -1.50 -11.09 -2.25
C PHE A 28 -2.81 -10.35 -2.03
N CYS A 29 -2.70 -9.05 -1.74
CA CYS A 29 -3.86 -8.19 -1.45
C CYS A 29 -4.89 -8.12 -2.57
N VAL A 30 -4.46 -8.30 -3.82
CA VAL A 30 -5.34 -8.40 -4.99
C VAL A 30 -6.41 -9.50 -4.85
N PHE A 31 -6.19 -10.51 -3.99
CA PHE A 31 -7.17 -11.55 -3.71
C PHE A 31 -8.20 -11.18 -2.63
N SER A 32 -8.03 -10.06 -1.91
CA SER A 32 -8.98 -9.63 -0.87
C SER A 32 -10.19 -8.90 -1.41
N ILE A 33 -10.06 -8.30 -2.58
CA ILE A 33 -11.14 -7.58 -3.22
C ILE A 33 -11.30 -8.12 -4.63
N TYR A 34 -12.27 -9.01 -4.76
CA TYR A 34 -12.74 -9.48 -6.05
C TYR A 34 -13.63 -8.39 -6.66
N GLN A 35 -13.23 -7.80 -7.79
CA GLN A 35 -13.93 -6.67 -8.41
C GLN A 35 -14.98 -6.98 -9.51
N PRO A 36 -15.41 -8.22 -9.84
CA PRO A 36 -16.36 -8.46 -10.93
C PRO A 36 -17.82 -8.28 -10.50
N GLY A 37 -18.10 -7.25 -9.71
CA GLY A 37 -19.44 -6.72 -9.48
C GLY A 37 -19.48 -5.20 -9.67
N SER A 38 -18.40 -4.62 -10.21
CA SER A 38 -18.22 -3.17 -10.34
C SER A 38 -18.88 -2.63 -11.61
N ASP A 39 -19.05 -3.47 -12.64
CA ASP A 39 -19.74 -3.12 -13.89
C ASP A 39 -21.13 -3.77 -13.99
N PRO A 40 -22.11 -3.10 -14.63
CA PRO A 40 -23.46 -3.65 -14.81
C PRO A 40 -23.45 -4.98 -15.57
N GLY A 41 -23.87 -6.06 -14.88
CA GLY A 41 -23.96 -7.39 -15.45
C GLY A 41 -22.79 -8.32 -15.09
N ASP A 42 -21.78 -7.81 -14.39
CA ASP A 42 -20.69 -8.66 -13.91
C ASP A 42 -21.15 -9.54 -12.73
N PRO A 43 -20.80 -10.85 -12.74
CA PRO A 43 -21.15 -11.77 -11.67
C PRO A 43 -20.15 -11.69 -10.51
N GLY A 44 -20.60 -11.21 -9.34
CA GLY A 44 -19.77 -11.20 -8.12
C GLY A 44 -20.24 -10.18 -7.09
N PRO A 45 -19.65 -10.19 -5.88
CA PRO A 45 -19.87 -9.12 -4.91
C PRO A 45 -19.22 -7.82 -5.38
N SER A 46 -19.87 -6.69 -5.15
CA SER A 46 -19.21 -5.39 -5.29
C SER A 46 -18.14 -5.22 -4.19
N ILE A 47 -17.25 -4.23 -4.35
CA ILE A 47 -16.32 -3.85 -3.28
C ILE A 47 -17.11 -3.44 -2.02
N ASN A 48 -18.20 -2.71 -2.20
CA ASN A 48 -19.06 -2.30 -1.10
C ASN A 48 -19.57 -3.52 -0.32
N ASP A 49 -20.03 -4.58 -1.01
CA ASP A 49 -20.52 -5.81 -0.36
C ASP A 49 -19.43 -6.52 0.46
N GLN A 50 -18.15 -6.36 0.09
CA GLN A 50 -17.02 -6.96 0.79
C GLN A 50 -16.56 -6.09 1.97
N VAL A 51 -16.53 -4.77 1.81
CA VAL A 51 -16.05 -3.82 2.83
C VAL A 51 -17.07 -3.64 3.97
N ILE A 52 -18.37 -3.86 3.75
CA ILE A 52 -19.38 -3.82 4.82
C ILE A 52 -19.32 -5.02 5.77
N LEU A 53 -18.62 -6.10 5.39
CA LEU A 53 -18.46 -7.26 6.26
C LEU A 53 -17.59 -6.87 7.47
N VAL A 54 -17.94 -7.41 8.63
CA VAL A 54 -17.19 -7.17 9.87
C VAL A 54 -16.79 -8.52 10.49
N PRO A 55 -15.52 -8.93 10.39
CA PRO A 55 -14.42 -8.28 9.67
C PRO A 55 -14.53 -8.39 8.13
N SER A 56 -13.99 -7.39 7.42
CA SER A 56 -13.85 -7.45 5.96
C SER A 56 -12.88 -8.57 5.55
N PRO A 57 -12.91 -9.08 4.30
CA PRO A 57 -12.00 -10.13 3.85
C PRO A 57 -10.52 -9.79 4.09
N PHE A 58 -10.10 -8.57 3.78
CA PHE A 58 -8.75 -8.08 4.08
C PHE A 58 -8.45 -8.09 5.58
N GLN A 59 -9.37 -7.57 6.40
CA GLN A 59 -9.22 -7.59 7.85
C GLN A 59 -9.11 -9.00 8.42
N GLN A 60 -9.79 -9.99 7.84
CA GLN A 60 -9.63 -11.40 8.26
C GLN A 60 -8.20 -11.90 8.02
N VAL A 61 -7.61 -11.55 6.87
CA VAL A 61 -6.24 -11.98 6.54
C VAL A 61 -5.22 -11.34 7.48
N ILE A 62 -5.23 -10.02 7.66
CA ILE A 62 -4.25 -9.35 8.52
C ILE A 62 -4.43 -9.68 10.01
N ARG A 63 -5.60 -10.20 10.41
CA ARG A 63 -5.86 -10.71 11.77
C ARG A 63 -5.47 -12.16 11.98
N SER A 64 -5.16 -12.91 10.92
CA SER A 64 -4.80 -14.32 11.04
C SER A 64 -3.52 -14.52 11.86
N ASP A 65 -3.44 -15.62 12.59
CA ASP A 65 -2.28 -15.94 13.41
C ASP A 65 -1.03 -16.13 12.55
N GLU A 66 -1.18 -16.66 11.34
CA GLU A 66 -0.11 -16.88 10.38
C GLU A 66 0.55 -15.57 9.95
N VAL A 67 -0.24 -14.54 9.65
CA VAL A 67 0.28 -13.21 9.27
C VAL A 67 0.93 -12.53 10.47
N ARG A 68 0.30 -12.61 11.66
CA ARG A 68 0.81 -11.97 12.87
C ARG A 68 2.09 -12.62 13.42
N ALA A 69 2.23 -13.94 13.28
CA ALA A 69 3.41 -14.69 13.68
C ALA A 69 4.51 -14.70 12.62
N GLY A 70 4.18 -14.38 11.36
CA GLY A 70 5.10 -14.32 10.24
C GLY A 70 5.75 -12.93 10.04
N GLU A 71 6.01 -12.58 8.78
CA GLU A 71 6.59 -11.28 8.41
C GLU A 71 5.57 -10.12 8.39
N GLY A 72 4.30 -10.40 8.66
CA GLY A 72 3.22 -9.42 8.57
C GLY A 72 2.86 -9.09 7.12
N MET A 73 2.65 -7.82 6.84
CA MET A 73 2.32 -7.30 5.52
C MET A 73 3.54 -6.69 4.83
N VAL A 74 3.77 -7.06 3.58
CA VAL A 74 4.85 -6.50 2.75
C VAL A 74 4.23 -5.68 1.63
N VAL A 75 4.64 -4.43 1.54
CA VAL A 75 4.21 -3.47 0.51
C VAL A 75 5.27 -3.45 -0.58
N LEU A 76 4.89 -3.86 -1.79
CA LEU A 76 5.79 -3.99 -2.93
C LEU A 76 5.78 -2.68 -3.75
N HIS A 77 6.94 -2.07 -3.91
CA HIS A 77 7.12 -0.84 -4.68
C HIS A 77 7.78 -1.12 -6.03
N THR A 78 7.13 -0.66 -7.11
CA THR A 78 7.58 -0.80 -8.50
C THR A 78 7.57 0.57 -9.19
N THR A 79 8.28 0.73 -10.31
CA THR A 79 8.37 2.04 -10.97
C THR A 79 7.13 2.45 -11.76
N THR A 80 6.21 1.53 -12.03
CA THR A 80 5.06 1.76 -12.93
C THR A 80 3.74 2.02 -12.19
N ALA A 81 3.70 1.81 -10.88
CA ALA A 81 2.53 2.04 -10.04
C ALA A 81 2.96 2.53 -8.66
N GLU A 82 2.64 3.78 -8.34
CA GLU A 82 2.91 4.35 -7.02
C GLU A 82 1.83 3.89 -6.02
N VAL A 83 2.27 3.35 -4.89
CA VAL A 83 1.41 2.80 -3.83
C VAL A 83 0.56 3.91 -3.23
N TYR A 84 1.15 5.10 -3.07
CA TYR A 84 0.54 6.21 -2.36
C TYR A 84 -0.55 6.94 -3.14
N ASP A 85 -0.57 6.76 -4.47
CA ASP A 85 -1.64 7.28 -5.34
C ASP A 85 -2.88 6.38 -5.34
N ARG A 86 -2.79 5.19 -4.74
CA ARG A 86 -3.85 4.18 -4.71
C ARG A 86 -4.49 4.14 -3.34
N LEU A 87 -5.70 4.70 -3.25
CA LEU A 87 -6.39 4.91 -1.98
C LEU A 87 -6.62 3.60 -1.22
N TRP A 88 -6.88 2.51 -1.94
CA TRP A 88 -7.02 1.18 -1.34
C TRP A 88 -5.72 0.71 -0.67
N CYS A 89 -4.57 0.82 -1.33
CA CYS A 89 -3.28 0.40 -0.77
C CYS A 89 -2.91 1.21 0.49
N VAL A 90 -3.17 2.52 0.45
CA VAL A 90 -3.01 3.41 1.61
C VAL A 90 -3.90 2.96 2.78
N HIS A 91 -5.16 2.63 2.51
CA HIS A 91 -6.10 2.12 3.52
C HIS A 91 -5.63 0.77 4.11
N GLU A 92 -5.08 -0.13 3.29
CA GLU A 92 -4.56 -1.43 3.75
C GLU A 92 -3.38 -1.27 4.73
N ILE A 93 -2.43 -0.38 4.41
CA ILE A 93 -1.30 -0.02 5.29
C ILE A 93 -1.84 0.52 6.62
N ASP A 94 -2.81 1.41 6.53
CA ASP A 94 -3.43 2.05 7.69
C ASP A 94 -4.11 1.06 8.63
N GLU A 95 -4.90 0.13 8.07
CA GLU A 95 -5.58 -0.94 8.79
C GLU A 95 -4.61 -1.93 9.43
N ALA A 96 -3.55 -2.33 8.72
CA ALA A 96 -2.55 -3.25 9.24
C ALA A 96 -1.81 -2.63 10.44
N LEU A 97 -1.36 -1.38 10.32
CA LEU A 97 -0.68 -0.65 11.39
C LEU A 97 -1.59 -0.43 12.60
N ALA A 98 -2.86 -0.08 12.39
CA ALA A 98 -3.84 0.09 13.46
C ALA A 98 -4.09 -1.21 14.27
N GLN A 99 -3.85 -2.37 13.66
CA GLN A 99 -4.00 -3.69 14.29
C GLN A 99 -2.68 -4.26 14.81
N HIS A 100 -1.62 -3.44 14.82
CA HIS A 100 -0.27 -3.81 15.22
C HIS A 100 0.30 -4.99 14.41
N VAL A 101 -0.08 -5.09 13.14
CA VAL A 101 0.55 -6.01 12.19
C VAL A 101 1.83 -5.35 11.70
N GLY A 102 2.93 -6.10 11.64
CA GLY A 102 4.17 -5.59 11.06
C GLY A 102 3.94 -5.23 9.61
N VAL A 103 4.26 -4.00 9.21
CA VAL A 103 4.23 -3.57 7.81
C VAL A 103 5.66 -3.24 7.37
N ARG A 104 6.07 -3.74 6.22
CA ARG A 104 7.41 -3.54 5.65
C ARG A 104 7.31 -3.15 4.19
N ALA A 105 8.21 -2.29 3.73
CA ALA A 105 8.38 -2.03 2.32
C ALA A 105 9.36 -3.04 1.71
N ALA A 106 9.12 -3.43 0.47
CA ALA A 106 10.10 -4.08 -0.39
C ALA A 106 10.07 -3.39 -1.75
N CYS A 107 11.25 -3.04 -2.27
CA CYS A 107 11.39 -2.26 -3.48
C CYS A 107 12.12 -3.07 -4.54
N SER A 108 11.71 -2.92 -5.80
CA SER A 108 12.56 -3.35 -6.91
C SER A 108 13.87 -2.55 -6.92
N GLY A 109 14.92 -3.10 -7.54
CA GLY A 109 16.18 -2.37 -7.70
C GLY A 109 16.00 -1.07 -8.49
N ARG A 110 15.11 -1.08 -9.49
CA ARG A 110 14.80 0.09 -10.30
C ARG A 110 14.09 1.18 -9.50
N TYR A 111 13.08 0.82 -8.70
CA TYR A 111 12.39 1.77 -7.83
C TYR A 111 13.37 2.38 -6.82
N SER A 112 14.20 1.54 -6.20
CA SER A 112 15.22 1.98 -5.25
C SER A 112 16.20 2.99 -5.85
N LEU A 113 16.65 2.76 -7.09
CA LEU A 113 17.53 3.69 -7.82
C LEU A 113 16.83 5.04 -8.09
N VAL A 114 15.57 5.02 -8.52
CA VAL A 114 14.80 6.24 -8.77
C VAL A 114 14.64 7.04 -7.48
N GLN A 115 14.28 6.40 -6.37
CA GLN A 115 14.14 7.09 -5.08
C GLN A 115 15.47 7.64 -4.58
N ALA A 116 16.59 6.92 -4.76
CA ALA A 116 17.92 7.41 -4.41
C ALA A 116 18.32 8.67 -5.21
N ILE A 117 17.98 8.73 -6.50
CA ILE A 117 18.21 9.91 -7.35
C ILE A 117 17.35 11.08 -6.89
N ILE A 118 16.05 10.85 -6.64
CA ILE A 118 15.12 11.88 -6.15
C ILE A 118 15.65 12.48 -4.84
N ARG A 119 16.08 11.62 -3.91
CA ARG A 119 16.67 12.03 -2.63
C ARG A 119 17.94 12.84 -2.83
N PHE A 120 18.87 12.36 -3.65
CA PHE A 120 20.11 13.09 -3.94
C PHE A 120 19.82 14.49 -4.49
N VAL A 121 18.88 14.60 -5.43
CA VAL A 121 18.48 15.89 -6.03
C VAL A 121 17.85 16.82 -4.99
N ALA A 122 16.96 16.31 -4.12
CA ALA A 122 16.31 17.09 -3.07
C ALA A 122 17.32 17.62 -2.04
N GLU A 123 18.31 16.81 -1.65
CA GLU A 123 19.33 17.19 -0.67
C GLU A 123 20.35 18.22 -1.22
N HIS A 124 20.52 18.30 -2.53
CA HIS A 124 21.54 19.14 -3.18
C HIS A 124 20.98 20.36 -3.93
N ASP A 125 19.67 20.64 -3.78
CA ASP A 125 18.98 21.80 -4.36
C ASP A 125 19.25 21.98 -5.87
N VAL A 126 19.36 20.86 -6.59
CA VAL A 126 19.74 20.83 -8.02
C VAL A 126 18.55 21.17 -8.93
N TYR A 127 17.37 21.44 -8.35
CA TYR A 127 16.12 21.72 -9.07
C TYR A 127 15.41 22.95 -8.51
N GLU A 128 14.48 23.51 -9.29
CA GLU A 128 13.65 24.62 -8.82
C GLU A 128 12.86 24.23 -7.55
N PRO A 129 12.72 25.14 -6.58
CA PRO A 129 11.91 24.92 -5.39
C PRO A 129 10.50 24.43 -5.74
N GLY A 130 10.10 23.30 -5.17
CA GLY A 130 8.75 22.71 -5.35
C GLY A 130 8.63 21.55 -6.34
N VAL A 131 9.73 21.09 -6.94
CA VAL A 131 9.70 19.90 -7.82
C VAL A 131 9.82 18.59 -7.04
N VAL A 132 10.56 18.58 -5.94
CA VAL A 132 10.71 17.41 -5.05
C VAL A 132 10.49 17.85 -3.62
N ASP A 133 9.60 17.16 -2.91
CA ASP A 133 9.44 17.35 -1.48
C ASP A 133 10.57 16.63 -0.72
N PRO A 134 11.51 17.36 -0.08
CA PRO A 134 12.61 16.76 0.66
C PRO A 134 12.12 15.94 1.87
N ASP A 135 10.91 16.24 2.36
CA ASP A 135 10.29 15.53 3.46
C ASP A 135 9.57 14.24 3.00
N PHE A 136 9.51 13.99 1.69
CA PHE A 136 8.78 12.87 1.08
C PHE A 136 7.34 12.75 1.61
N THR A 137 6.71 13.88 1.90
CA THR A 137 5.37 13.94 2.46
C THR A 137 4.39 13.31 1.47
N VAL A 138 3.46 12.53 2.01
CA VAL A 138 2.38 11.93 1.24
C VAL A 138 1.08 12.63 1.58
N PHE A 139 0.39 13.11 0.54
CA PHE A 139 -0.93 13.72 0.64
C PHE A 139 -2.00 12.74 0.14
N THR A 140 -2.44 11.86 1.04
CA THR A 140 -3.34 10.73 0.72
C THR A 140 -4.74 11.17 0.27
N VAL A 141 -5.09 12.45 0.48
CA VAL A 141 -6.33 13.04 -0.05
C VAL A 141 -6.40 13.00 -1.57
N HIS A 142 -5.26 12.92 -2.28
CA HIS A 142 -5.21 12.84 -3.74
C HIS A 142 -5.23 11.41 -4.28
N ALA A 143 -5.17 10.40 -3.40
CA ALA A 143 -5.22 9.01 -3.82
C ALA A 143 -6.62 8.62 -4.30
N GLU A 144 -6.69 7.68 -5.24
CA GLU A 144 -7.94 7.25 -5.87
C GLU A 144 -8.07 5.71 -5.90
N CYS A 145 -9.31 5.23 -6.03
CA CYS A 145 -9.61 3.86 -6.39
C CYS A 145 -9.94 3.79 -7.90
N GLY A 146 -10.03 2.58 -8.46
CA GLY A 146 -10.42 2.38 -9.87
C GLY A 146 -11.84 2.86 -10.21
N SER A 147 -12.70 3.10 -9.20
CA SER A 147 -14.04 3.64 -9.36
C SER A 147 -14.33 4.77 -8.35
N GLU A 148 -15.28 5.64 -8.70
CA GLU A 148 -15.72 6.75 -7.83
C GLU A 148 -16.45 6.27 -6.57
N ASP A 149 -17.24 5.19 -6.67
CA ASP A 149 -18.01 4.68 -5.53
C ASP A 149 -17.09 4.07 -4.48
N ASP A 150 -16.05 3.33 -4.90
CA ASP A 150 -15.02 2.81 -3.99
C ASP A 150 -14.24 3.96 -3.36
N THR A 151 -13.88 4.94 -4.17
CA THR A 151 -13.22 6.15 -3.67
C THR A 151 -14.07 6.77 -2.57
N ARG A 152 -15.34 7.05 -2.82
CA ARG A 152 -16.25 7.65 -1.82
C ARG A 152 -16.35 6.81 -0.55
N ARG A 153 -16.42 5.48 -0.67
CA ARG A 153 -16.50 4.56 0.47
C ARG A 153 -15.23 4.59 1.33
N ILE A 154 -14.05 4.49 0.72
CA ILE A 154 -12.79 4.47 1.47
C ILE A 154 -12.49 5.84 2.05
N ARG A 155 -12.81 6.93 1.35
CA ARG A 155 -12.73 8.28 1.92
C ARG A 155 -13.59 8.41 3.19
N HIS A 156 -14.80 7.86 3.18
CA HIS A 156 -15.65 7.83 4.37
C HIS A 156 -15.02 7.03 5.54
N GLU A 157 -14.37 5.90 5.27
CA GLU A 157 -13.63 5.13 6.30
C GLU A 157 -12.42 5.90 6.83
N VAL A 158 -11.70 6.65 5.99
CA VAL A 158 -10.58 7.49 6.44
C VAL A 158 -11.10 8.63 7.33
N GLU A 159 -12.17 9.30 6.92
CA GLU A 159 -12.76 10.44 7.63
C GLU A 159 -13.45 10.03 8.95
N SER A 160 -13.93 8.79 9.05
CA SER A 160 -14.57 8.29 10.28
C SER A 160 -13.58 8.01 11.40
N LYS A 161 -12.29 7.81 11.08
CA LYS A 161 -11.21 7.62 12.06
C LYS A 161 -10.78 8.94 12.67
N ASP A 162 -10.44 8.92 13.96
CA ASP A 162 -9.94 10.11 14.65
C ASP A 162 -8.69 10.69 13.96
N GLY A 163 -8.75 11.98 13.64
CA GLY A 163 -7.71 12.71 12.89
C GLY A 163 -7.76 12.62 11.36
N GLY A 164 -8.64 11.80 10.77
CA GLY A 164 -8.90 11.74 9.32
C GLY A 164 -7.65 11.63 8.44
N TYR A 165 -7.62 12.38 7.33
CA TYR A 165 -6.45 12.44 6.43
C TYR A 165 -5.19 12.97 7.10
N GLY A 166 -5.29 13.94 8.02
CA GLY A 166 -4.10 14.44 8.70
C GLY A 166 -3.39 13.36 9.51
N ARG A 167 -4.14 12.42 10.10
CA ARG A 167 -3.58 11.22 10.72
C ARG A 167 -2.99 10.29 9.67
N LEU A 168 -3.74 9.99 8.62
CA LEU A 168 -3.33 9.06 7.56
C LEU A 168 -2.04 9.51 6.87
N ASP A 169 -1.94 10.78 6.48
CA ASP A 169 -0.74 11.39 5.88
C ASP A 169 0.48 11.21 6.77
N ARG A 170 0.35 11.41 8.10
CA ARG A 170 1.43 11.18 9.05
C ARG A 170 1.87 9.71 9.09
N VAL A 171 0.91 8.79 9.12
CA VAL A 171 1.17 7.34 9.16
C VAL A 171 1.90 6.90 7.89
N ILE A 172 1.38 7.29 6.72
CA ILE A 172 1.94 6.89 5.43
C ILE A 172 3.28 7.59 5.16
N THR A 173 3.42 8.86 5.51
CA THR A 173 4.72 9.56 5.41
C THR A 173 5.77 8.91 6.30
N ALA A 174 5.40 8.52 7.54
CA ALA A 174 6.32 7.79 8.43
C ALA A 174 6.73 6.45 7.82
N PHE A 175 5.77 5.67 7.31
CA PHE A 175 6.05 4.41 6.61
C PHE A 175 6.98 4.60 5.40
N ARG A 176 6.68 5.58 4.54
CA ARG A 176 7.51 5.90 3.36
C ARG A 176 8.93 6.27 3.74
N ARG A 177 9.12 6.98 4.86
CA ARG A 177 10.46 7.36 5.33
C ARG A 177 11.25 6.19 5.89
N GLU A 178 10.61 5.18 6.47
CA GLU A 178 11.32 3.96 6.93
C GLU A 178 11.92 3.15 5.76
N MET A 179 11.39 3.33 4.55
CA MET A 179 11.88 2.71 3.32
C MET A 179 13.11 3.41 2.74
N LEU A 180 13.31 4.71 3.01
CA LEU A 180 14.30 5.58 2.35
C LEU A 180 15.59 5.77 3.15
#